data_AF-A0A293MEB9-F1
#
_entry.id   AF-A0A293MEB9-F1
#
_cell.length_a   1.000
_cell.length_b   1.000
_cell.length_c   1.000
_cell.angle_alpha   90.00
_cell.angle_beta   90.00
_cell.angle_gamma   90.00
#
_symmetry.space_group_name_H-M   'P 1'
#
loop_
_entity.id
_entity.type
_entity.pdbx_description
1 polymer ?
#
loop_
_entity_poly.entity_id
_entity_poly.type
_entity_poly.pdbx_seq_one_letter_code
_entity_poly.pdbx_strand_id
1 'polypeptide(L)'
;MTAKAELDPKKGVVFLEGAAVSSASHKHATPPPAEEVQKHDKKEERRKKATGGKSGGGTQGRETKTRSTKNKKRPGGRGKGDQDSDSDDAAEATPKPKRQAELEFMTLSEVQEQLEQLPFLKDCPKELSLSIAEKIHRPLTRKYQEVAKSIFLSSSAASGAARRKTHAELQEKLTGLLANVQQFERGLKVLPEDLQSQLAKHLLKTLCTDIVNIILGYLVAEHGIGREQDVPSGISPEARQKLIQKLPADIKGPVLKLHNSLSAKTTEDFMTDVNTVLGPGICDMIIRSDKKKERQVLHSHRAALLSQLGEASDPALCLHLVVLLVLQTQTQRMVHASGKFVPQLITFLKTHLPSEIACLLQQAQELVLKQFTLDEAAEEKKDVETKLAEYVPKLKELGVTYKRQSISED
;
A
#
# COMPACT_ATOMS: atom_id res chain seq x y z
N MET A 1 8.64 -28.02 -21.42
CA MET A 1 7.78 -27.54 -20.31
C MET A 1 7.42 -26.07 -20.46
N THR A 2 8.37 -25.14 -20.43
CA THR A 2 8.12 -23.68 -20.53
C THR A 2 7.29 -23.28 -21.77
N ALA A 3 7.69 -23.74 -22.97
CA ALA A 3 6.95 -23.44 -24.21
C ALA A 3 5.49 -23.96 -24.21
N LYS A 4 5.21 -25.09 -23.54
CA LYS A 4 3.85 -25.63 -23.39
C LYS A 4 3.06 -24.81 -22.35
N ALA A 5 3.71 -24.44 -21.25
CA ALA A 5 3.13 -23.64 -20.18
C ALA A 5 2.77 -22.21 -20.61
N GLU A 6 3.43 -21.64 -21.63
CA GLU A 6 3.08 -20.34 -22.22
C GLU A 6 1.86 -20.40 -23.16
N LEU A 7 1.55 -21.58 -23.72
CA LEU A 7 0.46 -21.78 -24.68
C LEU A 7 -0.84 -22.26 -24.02
N ASP A 8 -0.75 -23.06 -22.97
CA ASP A 8 -1.91 -23.66 -22.29
C ASP A 8 -2.87 -22.64 -21.62
N PRO A 9 -2.44 -21.50 -21.06
CA PRO A 9 -3.35 -20.46 -20.57
C PRO A 9 -4.25 -19.87 -21.67
N LYS A 10 -3.77 -19.85 -22.92
CA LYS A 10 -4.53 -19.38 -24.10
C LYS A 10 -5.59 -20.38 -24.56
N LYS A 11 -5.50 -21.64 -24.10
CA LYS A 11 -6.44 -22.74 -24.44
C LYS A 11 -7.53 -22.95 -23.38
N GLY A 12 -7.61 -22.10 -22.35
CA GLY A 12 -8.70 -22.12 -21.36
C GLY A 12 -8.58 -23.22 -20.30
N VAL A 13 -7.38 -23.77 -20.05
CA VAL A 13 -7.18 -24.74 -18.97
C VAL A 13 -7.01 -23.99 -17.65
N VAL A 14 -7.94 -24.20 -16.71
CA VAL A 14 -8.07 -23.43 -15.47
C VAL A 14 -7.21 -24.06 -14.37
N PHE A 15 -6.43 -23.24 -13.64
CA PHE A 15 -5.77 -23.68 -12.42
C PHE A 15 -6.82 -24.04 -11.36
N LEU A 16 -6.74 -25.24 -10.79
CA LEU A 16 -7.50 -25.60 -9.60
C LEU A 16 -7.01 -24.74 -8.43
N GLU A 17 -7.72 -23.65 -8.17
CA GLU A 17 -7.63 -22.90 -6.93
C GLU A 17 -8.56 -23.58 -5.93
N GLY A 18 -8.02 -24.04 -4.79
CA GLY A 18 -8.83 -24.52 -3.68
C GLY A 18 -9.59 -23.34 -3.08
N ALA A 19 -10.80 -23.10 -3.57
CA ALA A 19 -11.62 -22.00 -3.09
C ALA A 19 -12.31 -22.38 -1.77
N ALA A 20 -11.92 -21.68 -0.70
CA ALA A 20 -12.84 -21.34 0.36
C ALA A 20 -13.97 -20.48 -0.23
N VAL A 21 -15.19 -20.80 0.18
CA VAL A 21 -16.46 -20.32 -0.34
C VAL A 21 -16.61 -18.80 -0.18
N SER A 22 -16.87 -18.09 -1.28
CA SER A 22 -17.86 -16.99 -1.26
C SER A 22 -18.42 -16.74 -2.66
N SER A 23 -19.70 -16.41 -2.66
CA SER A 23 -20.66 -16.49 -3.75
C SER A 23 -20.69 -15.28 -4.68
N ALA A 24 -20.66 -15.58 -5.99
CA ALA A 24 -21.52 -15.09 -7.08
C ALA A 24 -21.63 -13.57 -7.38
N SER A 25 -21.31 -13.23 -8.63
CA SER A 25 -22.00 -12.18 -9.43
C SER A 25 -21.86 -12.43 -10.94
N HIS A 26 -22.93 -12.12 -11.67
CA HIS A 26 -23.28 -12.57 -13.02
C HIS A 26 -22.39 -12.10 -14.18
N LYS A 27 -22.31 -12.98 -15.19
CA LYS A 27 -21.80 -12.74 -16.54
C LYS A 27 -22.81 -11.95 -17.38
N HIS A 28 -22.35 -10.98 -18.17
CA HIS A 28 -23.07 -10.45 -19.33
C HIS A 28 -22.24 -10.59 -20.60
N ALA A 29 -22.90 -11.05 -21.66
CA ALA A 29 -22.37 -11.35 -22.98
C ALA A 29 -22.21 -10.11 -23.87
N THR A 30 -21.21 -10.15 -24.74
CA THR A 30 -20.93 -9.25 -25.86
C THR A 30 -21.72 -9.65 -27.12
N PRO A 31 -22.15 -8.68 -27.96
CA PRO A 31 -22.47 -8.92 -29.37
C PRO A 31 -21.42 -8.31 -30.34
N PRO A 32 -21.28 -8.83 -31.59
CA PRO A 32 -20.31 -8.34 -32.59
C PRO A 32 -21.04 -7.56 -33.73
N PRO A 33 -20.43 -7.17 -34.88
CA PRO A 33 -20.35 -5.76 -35.31
C PRO A 33 -21.01 -5.44 -36.69
N ALA A 34 -21.19 -4.15 -37.02
CA ALA A 34 -21.09 -3.61 -38.39
C ALA A 34 -21.22 -2.07 -38.47
N GLU A 35 -20.20 -1.47 -39.09
CA GLU A 35 -20.14 -0.38 -40.11
C GLU A 35 -20.71 1.07 -39.93
N GLU A 36 -19.76 1.98 -40.19
CA GLU A 36 -19.71 3.38 -40.67
C GLU A 36 -20.97 4.27 -40.77
N VAL A 37 -20.87 5.52 -40.25
CA VAL A 37 -21.18 6.80 -40.95
C VAL A 37 -20.47 7.98 -40.23
N GLN A 38 -19.93 8.91 -41.03
CA GLN A 38 -19.20 10.14 -40.68
C GLN A 38 -20.08 11.30 -40.12
N LYS A 39 -19.37 12.33 -39.60
CA LYS A 39 -19.66 13.79 -39.56
C LYS A 39 -20.22 14.45 -38.27
N HIS A 40 -19.31 15.24 -37.69
CA HIS A 40 -19.38 16.69 -37.42
C HIS A 40 -19.68 17.22 -36.01
N ASP A 41 -18.81 18.17 -35.65
CA ASP A 41 -18.75 19.05 -34.49
C ASP A 41 -20.06 19.70 -34.06
N LYS A 42 -20.30 19.72 -32.74
CA LYS A 42 -21.24 20.62 -32.04
C LYS A 42 -20.97 20.66 -30.52
N LYS A 43 -19.77 21.09 -30.12
CA LYS A 43 -19.42 21.35 -28.70
C LYS A 43 -18.85 22.75 -28.50
N GLU A 44 -19.59 23.77 -28.95
CA GLU A 44 -19.23 25.17 -28.73
C GLU A 44 -20.46 26.08 -28.53
N GLU A 45 -21.44 25.65 -27.70
CA GLU A 45 -22.61 26.50 -27.43
C GLU A 45 -23.18 26.31 -26.00
N ARG A 46 -22.32 26.35 -24.97
CA ARG A 46 -22.81 26.44 -23.58
C ARG A 46 -21.93 27.17 -22.58
N ARG A 47 -20.99 27.99 -23.05
CA ARG A 47 -20.27 28.97 -22.23
C ARG A 47 -20.52 30.37 -22.78
N LYS A 48 -21.61 31.00 -22.32
CA LYS A 48 -21.82 32.46 -22.22
C LYS A 48 -23.26 32.75 -21.75
N LYS A 49 -23.49 32.68 -20.44
CA LYS A 49 -24.40 33.60 -19.74
C LYS A 49 -23.77 33.90 -18.40
N ALA A 50 -23.13 35.07 -18.37
CA ALA A 50 -22.50 35.66 -17.23
C ALA A 50 -23.56 36.33 -16.34
N THR A 51 -23.14 36.57 -15.10
CA THR A 51 -23.35 37.84 -14.35
C THR A 51 -24.76 38.26 -13.95
N GLY A 52 -24.97 38.32 -12.63
CA GLY A 52 -25.62 39.47 -11.98
C GLY A 52 -26.84 39.15 -11.13
N GLY A 53 -26.72 39.30 -9.81
CA GLY A 53 -27.89 39.38 -8.91
C GLY A 53 -27.60 39.09 -7.44
N LYS A 54 -27.65 40.14 -6.60
CA LYS A 54 -27.45 40.20 -5.15
C LYS A 54 -28.72 39.80 -4.36
N SER A 55 -28.54 39.58 -3.05
CA SER A 55 -29.55 39.46 -1.95
C SER A 55 -30.23 38.10 -1.85
N GLY A 56 -30.45 37.47 -0.69
CA GLY A 56 -30.33 37.86 0.72
C GLY A 56 -31.31 36.98 1.51
N GLY A 57 -30.87 36.35 2.60
CA GLY A 57 -31.68 35.93 3.75
C GLY A 57 -32.70 34.78 3.60
N GLY A 58 -32.83 33.97 4.65
CA GLY A 58 -34.11 33.38 5.03
C GLY A 58 -34.21 31.86 5.10
N THR A 59 -33.86 31.34 6.28
CA THR A 59 -34.39 30.15 6.96
C THR A 59 -35.85 29.81 6.64
N GLN A 60 -36.13 28.54 6.31
CA GLN A 60 -37.15 27.65 6.91
C GLN A 60 -37.57 26.53 5.95
N GLY A 61 -37.77 25.35 6.53
CA GLY A 61 -38.02 24.11 5.80
C GLY A 61 -39.38 24.02 5.13
N ARG A 62 -39.46 23.21 4.08
CA ARG A 62 -40.69 22.50 3.74
C ARG A 62 -40.37 21.21 2.98
N GLU A 63 -40.89 20.14 3.56
CA GLU A 63 -40.82 18.75 3.12
C GLU A 63 -41.41 18.57 1.72
N THR A 64 -40.75 17.78 0.86
CA THR A 64 -41.35 17.26 -0.37
C THR A 64 -41.08 15.77 -0.54
N LYS A 65 -42.06 15.00 -0.05
CA LYS A 65 -42.60 13.72 -0.52
C LYS A 65 -41.87 13.01 -1.66
N THR A 66 -41.40 11.80 -1.34
CA THR A 66 -41.02 10.74 -2.26
C THR A 66 -42.22 10.25 -3.08
N ARG A 67 -42.07 10.16 -4.41
CA ARG A 67 -43.07 9.55 -5.30
C ARG A 67 -42.46 8.33 -6.00
N SER A 68 -42.86 7.16 -5.52
CA SER A 68 -42.67 5.83 -6.13
C SER A 68 -43.29 5.77 -7.53
N THR A 69 -42.54 5.27 -8.52
CA THR A 69 -43.05 4.97 -9.86
C THR A 69 -43.28 3.46 -10.01
N LYS A 70 -44.57 3.12 -10.05
CA LYS A 70 -45.18 1.80 -10.18
C LYS A 70 -44.92 1.17 -11.55
N ASN A 71 -44.55 -0.12 -11.52
CA ASN A 71 -44.45 -1.06 -12.63
C ASN A 71 -45.66 -1.05 -13.56
N LYS A 72 -45.42 -0.99 -14.88
CA LYS A 72 -46.43 -1.10 -15.93
C LYS A 72 -46.38 -2.51 -16.54
N LYS A 73 -47.20 -3.43 -16.00
CA LYS A 73 -47.66 -4.62 -16.74
C LYS A 73 -48.74 -4.20 -17.74
N ARG A 74 -48.74 -4.80 -18.92
CA ARG A 74 -49.85 -4.85 -19.88
C ARG A 74 -49.94 -6.25 -20.51
N PRO A 75 -51.11 -6.64 -21.04
CA PRO A 75 -51.75 -7.91 -20.69
C PRO A 75 -52.16 -8.78 -21.90
N GLY A 76 -52.60 -10.00 -21.61
CA GLY A 76 -53.70 -10.65 -22.35
C GLY A 76 -53.34 -11.84 -23.24
N GLY A 77 -54.03 -12.97 -23.03
CA GLY A 77 -54.10 -14.10 -23.97
C GLY A 77 -54.43 -15.42 -23.27
N ARG A 78 -55.69 -15.87 -23.35
CA ARG A 78 -56.29 -17.07 -22.72
C ARG A 78 -56.61 -18.12 -23.80
N GLY A 79 -56.48 -19.42 -23.48
CA GLY A 79 -57.04 -20.58 -24.21
C GLY A 79 -56.11 -21.79 -24.02
N LYS A 80 -56.36 -22.79 -23.17
CA LYS A 80 -57.41 -23.83 -23.07
C LYS A 80 -57.38 -24.85 -24.23
N GLY A 81 -57.03 -26.11 -23.92
CA GLY A 81 -57.18 -27.27 -24.80
C GLY A 81 -56.35 -28.46 -24.30
N ASP A 82 -57.02 -29.57 -24.04
CA ASP A 82 -56.60 -30.80 -23.36
C ASP A 82 -56.49 -31.95 -24.39
N GLN A 83 -55.67 -32.97 -24.10
CA GLN A 83 -55.74 -34.39 -24.51
C GLN A 83 -54.45 -35.05 -25.07
N ASP A 84 -54.29 -36.28 -24.56
CA ASP A 84 -53.26 -37.31 -24.67
C ASP A 84 -52.88 -37.76 -26.10
N SER A 85 -51.63 -38.23 -26.26
CA SER A 85 -51.38 -39.56 -26.83
C SER A 85 -49.95 -40.05 -26.56
N ASP A 86 -49.90 -41.31 -26.17
CA ASP A 86 -48.82 -42.20 -25.72
C ASP A 86 -47.76 -42.52 -26.81
N SER A 87 -46.48 -42.66 -26.42
CA SER A 87 -45.52 -43.60 -27.02
C SER A 87 -44.19 -43.64 -26.26
N ASP A 88 -43.82 -44.87 -25.90
CA ASP A 88 -42.67 -45.33 -25.12
C ASP A 88 -41.26 -45.08 -25.69
N ASP A 89 -40.33 -45.10 -24.73
CA ASP A 89 -38.92 -45.55 -24.76
C ASP A 89 -37.83 -44.70 -25.44
N ALA A 90 -36.98 -44.06 -24.60
CA ALA A 90 -35.52 -44.18 -24.66
C ALA A 90 -34.82 -43.29 -23.60
N ALA A 91 -34.28 -43.96 -22.58
CA ALA A 91 -33.06 -43.61 -21.81
C ALA A 91 -32.93 -42.18 -21.22
N GLU A 92 -33.18 -42.08 -19.91
CA GLU A 92 -32.62 -41.05 -19.04
C GLU A 92 -31.07 -41.06 -19.07
N ALA A 93 -30.48 -40.10 -19.79
CA ALA A 93 -29.08 -39.73 -19.62
C ALA A 93 -28.97 -38.55 -18.64
N THR A 94 -28.76 -38.86 -17.37
CA THR A 94 -28.31 -37.89 -16.37
C THR A 94 -26.98 -37.25 -16.82
N PRO A 95 -26.84 -35.91 -16.79
CA PRO A 95 -25.57 -35.27 -17.15
C PRO A 95 -24.56 -35.48 -16.03
N LYS A 96 -23.58 -36.38 -16.27
CA LYS A 96 -22.41 -36.54 -15.40
C LYS A 96 -21.68 -35.20 -15.25
N PRO A 97 -21.20 -34.84 -14.05
CA PRO A 97 -20.39 -33.63 -13.87
C PRO A 97 -19.09 -33.79 -14.66
N LYS A 98 -18.78 -32.80 -15.51
CA LYS A 98 -17.50 -32.71 -16.21
C LYS A 98 -16.38 -32.74 -15.16
N ARG A 99 -15.67 -33.87 -15.05
CA ARG A 99 -14.38 -33.93 -14.35
C ARG A 99 -13.50 -32.84 -14.95
N GLN A 100 -13.20 -31.81 -14.17
CA GLN A 100 -12.29 -30.75 -14.55
C GLN A 100 -10.93 -31.41 -14.85
N ALA A 101 -10.46 -31.28 -16.08
CA ALA A 101 -9.21 -31.89 -16.51
C ALA A 101 -8.05 -31.23 -15.76
N GLU A 102 -7.27 -32.04 -15.05
CA GLU A 102 -6.05 -31.60 -14.39
C GLU A 102 -5.03 -31.17 -15.46
N LEU A 103 -4.26 -30.11 -15.19
CA LEU A 103 -3.27 -29.57 -16.13
C LEU A 103 -2.11 -30.57 -16.26
N GLU A 104 -2.19 -31.43 -17.27
CA GLU A 104 -1.27 -32.54 -17.51
C GLU A 104 -0.14 -32.14 -18.47
N PHE A 105 1.10 -32.53 -18.14
CA PHE A 105 2.26 -32.19 -18.97
C PHE A 105 2.31 -33.02 -20.25
N MET A 106 2.17 -34.35 -20.12
CA MET A 106 2.14 -35.35 -21.19
C MET A 106 1.37 -36.56 -20.64
N THR A 107 0.66 -37.28 -21.50
CA THR A 107 0.03 -38.54 -21.10
C THR A 107 1.08 -39.61 -20.82
N LEU A 108 0.73 -40.64 -20.04
CA LEU A 108 1.65 -41.74 -19.74
C LEU A 108 2.20 -42.41 -21.00
N SER A 109 1.36 -42.59 -22.03
CA SER A 109 1.75 -43.16 -23.33
C SER A 109 2.79 -42.29 -24.05
N GLU A 110 2.63 -40.97 -24.02
CA GLU A 110 3.58 -40.04 -24.65
C GLU A 110 4.91 -40.02 -23.88
N VAL A 111 4.87 -40.10 -22.55
CA VAL A 111 6.08 -40.23 -21.73
C VAL A 111 6.83 -41.52 -22.08
N GLN A 112 6.12 -42.63 -22.24
CA GLN A 112 6.71 -43.91 -22.64
C GLN A 112 7.34 -43.82 -24.04
N GLU A 113 6.64 -43.26 -25.02
CA GLU A 113 7.15 -43.10 -26.39
C GLU A 113 8.44 -42.25 -26.42
N GLN A 114 8.50 -41.18 -25.62
CA GLN A 114 9.71 -40.36 -25.50
C GLN A 114 10.86 -41.10 -24.83
N LEU A 115 10.58 -41.98 -23.85
CA LEU A 115 11.60 -42.82 -23.23
C LEU A 115 12.17 -43.85 -24.21
N GLU A 116 11.34 -44.42 -25.08
CA GLU A 116 11.76 -45.40 -26.10
C GLU A 116 12.62 -44.79 -27.21
N GLN A 117 12.53 -43.46 -27.42
CA GLN A 117 13.39 -42.72 -28.34
C GLN A 117 14.79 -42.43 -27.76
N LEU A 118 15.02 -42.68 -26.46
CA LEU A 118 16.32 -42.45 -25.84
C LEU A 118 17.31 -43.57 -26.23
N PRO A 119 18.53 -43.22 -26.67
CA PRO A 119 19.48 -44.20 -27.22
C PRO A 119 19.91 -45.29 -26.23
N PHE A 120 19.76 -45.05 -24.93
CA PHE A 120 20.09 -46.00 -23.86
C PHE A 120 18.91 -46.87 -23.39
N LEU A 121 17.68 -46.62 -23.87
CA LEU A 121 16.48 -47.42 -23.56
C LEU A 121 15.91 -48.13 -24.80
N LYS A 122 16.50 -47.90 -25.98
CA LYS A 122 16.01 -48.40 -27.27
C LYS A 122 15.98 -49.93 -27.36
N ASP A 123 16.89 -50.61 -26.67
CA ASP A 123 17.01 -52.07 -26.64
C ASP A 123 16.40 -52.70 -25.36
N CYS A 124 15.72 -51.91 -24.53
CA CYS A 124 15.10 -52.40 -23.31
C CYS A 124 13.70 -52.99 -23.54
N PRO A 125 13.26 -53.96 -22.72
CA PRO A 125 11.88 -54.45 -22.75
C PRO A 125 10.87 -53.32 -22.53
N LYS A 126 9.75 -53.37 -23.27
CA LYS A 126 8.66 -52.38 -23.16
C LYS A 126 8.05 -52.29 -21.74
N GLU A 127 8.17 -53.36 -20.97
CA GLU A 127 7.75 -53.42 -19.57
C GLU A 127 8.58 -52.47 -18.69
N LEU A 128 9.87 -52.28 -19.02
CA LEU A 128 10.76 -51.39 -18.31
C LEU A 128 10.49 -49.91 -18.67
N SER A 129 10.24 -49.60 -19.95
CA SER A 129 9.88 -48.23 -20.38
C SER A 129 8.56 -47.78 -19.74
N LEU A 130 7.57 -48.68 -19.69
CA LEU A 130 6.30 -48.45 -19.01
C LEU A 130 6.46 -48.23 -17.50
N SER A 131 7.24 -49.07 -16.82
CA SER A 131 7.51 -48.93 -15.38
C SER A 131 8.21 -47.60 -15.04
N ILE A 132 9.12 -47.14 -15.92
CA ILE A 132 9.78 -45.85 -15.76
C ILE A 132 8.78 -44.72 -16.00
N ALA A 133 7.96 -44.80 -17.06
CA ALA A 133 6.94 -43.82 -17.38
C ALA A 133 5.95 -43.61 -16.22
N GLU A 134 5.45 -44.69 -15.63
CA GLU A 134 4.58 -44.67 -14.44
C GLU A 134 5.21 -43.91 -13.26
N LYS A 135 6.51 -44.13 -13.03
CA LYS A 135 7.23 -43.51 -11.91
C LYS A 135 7.54 -42.03 -12.12
N ILE A 136 7.79 -41.60 -13.36
CA ILE A 136 8.19 -40.22 -13.67
C ILE A 136 7.03 -39.32 -14.09
N HIS A 137 5.91 -39.87 -14.55
CA HIS A 137 4.75 -39.11 -15.03
C HIS A 137 4.22 -38.13 -13.98
N ARG A 138 3.94 -38.60 -12.76
CA ARG A 138 3.43 -37.73 -11.67
C ARG A 138 4.44 -36.64 -11.25
N PRO A 139 5.75 -36.94 -11.04
CA PRO A 139 6.76 -35.91 -10.84
C PRO A 139 6.88 -34.87 -11.96
N LEU A 140 6.81 -35.29 -13.23
CA LEU A 140 6.89 -34.40 -14.39
C LEU A 140 5.67 -33.48 -14.48
N THR A 141 4.47 -34.03 -14.28
CA THR A 141 3.22 -33.26 -14.25
C THR A 141 3.22 -32.26 -13.10
N ARG A 142 3.72 -32.62 -11.91
CA ARG A 142 3.87 -31.68 -10.80
C ARG A 142 4.82 -30.52 -11.12
N LYS A 143 6.01 -30.81 -11.69
CA LYS A 143 6.96 -29.77 -12.11
C LYS A 143 6.36 -28.85 -13.18
N TYR A 144 5.58 -29.41 -14.10
CA TYR A 144 4.89 -28.63 -15.12
C TYR A 144 3.85 -27.69 -14.51
N GLN A 145 3.02 -28.18 -13.58
CA GLN A 145 2.04 -27.35 -12.87
C GLN A 145 2.70 -26.20 -12.10
N GLU A 146 3.87 -26.43 -11.48
CA GLU A 146 4.65 -25.38 -10.81
C GLU A 146 5.16 -24.31 -11.79
N VAL A 147 5.69 -24.72 -12.95
CA VAL A 147 6.13 -23.80 -14.01
C VAL A 147 4.95 -23.01 -14.60
N ALA A 148 3.83 -23.67 -14.87
CA ALA A 148 2.63 -23.03 -15.39
C ALA A 148 2.04 -22.02 -14.38
N LYS A 149 1.99 -22.37 -13.08
CA LYS A 149 1.56 -21.44 -12.01
C LYS A 149 2.45 -20.20 -11.97
N SER A 150 3.76 -20.37 -12.07
CA SER A 150 4.72 -19.25 -12.08
C SER A 150 4.49 -18.29 -13.27
N ILE A 151 4.29 -18.83 -14.47
CA ILE A 151 4.05 -18.03 -15.69
C ILE A 151 2.68 -17.31 -15.64
N PHE A 152 1.66 -17.96 -15.08
CA PHE A 152 0.34 -17.35 -14.93
C PHE A 152 0.34 -16.21 -13.91
N LEU A 153 1.00 -16.40 -12.77
CA LEU A 153 1.12 -15.36 -11.74
C LEU A 153 1.90 -14.15 -12.26
N SER A 154 2.99 -14.36 -13.01
CA SER A 154 3.74 -13.25 -13.63
C SER A 154 2.95 -12.55 -14.75
N SER A 155 2.14 -13.28 -15.51
CA SER A 155 1.30 -12.70 -16.58
C SER A 155 0.09 -11.93 -16.04
N SER A 156 -0.51 -12.36 -14.93
CA SER A 156 -1.64 -11.67 -14.29
C SER A 156 -1.23 -10.37 -13.59
N ALA A 157 -0.03 -10.33 -12.99
CA ALA A 157 0.62 -9.11 -12.50
C ALA A 157 0.90 -8.09 -13.64
N ALA A 158 1.11 -8.58 -14.87
CA ALA A 158 1.31 -7.76 -16.06
C ALA A 158 0.01 -7.19 -16.68
N SER A 159 -1.18 -7.46 -16.11
CA SER A 159 -2.41 -6.86 -16.64
C SER A 159 -2.37 -5.34 -16.47
N GLY A 160 -2.58 -4.60 -17.56
CA GLY A 160 -2.47 -3.12 -17.56
C GLY A 160 -3.47 -2.44 -16.61
N ALA A 161 -4.53 -3.11 -16.17
CA ALA A 161 -5.43 -2.60 -15.14
C ALA A 161 -4.85 -2.74 -13.72
N ALA A 162 -4.26 -3.89 -13.38
CA ALA A 162 -3.61 -4.10 -12.08
C ALA A 162 -2.39 -3.19 -11.93
N ARG A 163 -1.51 -3.13 -12.93
CA ARG A 163 -0.35 -2.23 -12.93
C ARG A 163 -0.73 -0.76 -12.73
N ARG A 164 -1.78 -0.27 -13.42
CA ARG A 164 -2.26 1.12 -13.25
C ARG A 164 -2.82 1.39 -11.87
N LYS A 165 -3.52 0.42 -11.27
CA LYS A 165 -4.02 0.54 -9.90
C LYS A 165 -2.86 0.62 -8.90
N THR A 166 -1.88 -0.28 -9.00
CA THR A 166 -0.69 -0.28 -8.14
C THR A 166 0.11 1.01 -8.28
N HIS A 167 0.28 1.52 -9.50
CA HIS A 167 0.94 2.81 -9.75
C HIS A 167 0.21 3.97 -9.08
N ALA A 168 -1.11 4.04 -9.22
CA ALA A 168 -1.92 5.09 -8.62
C ALA A 168 -1.89 5.08 -7.08
N GLU A 169 -2.02 3.90 -6.46
CA GLU A 169 -1.93 3.72 -5.01
C GLU A 169 -0.55 4.11 -4.47
N LEU A 170 0.50 3.73 -5.20
CA LEU A 170 1.87 4.07 -4.86
C LEU A 170 2.12 5.59 -4.96
N GLN A 171 1.62 6.22 -6.01
CA GLN A 171 1.72 7.67 -6.20
C GLN A 171 1.01 8.42 -5.07
N GLU A 172 -0.18 7.97 -4.65
CA GLU A 172 -0.91 8.57 -3.52
C GLU A 172 -0.12 8.42 -2.21
N LYS A 173 0.40 7.22 -1.94
CA LYS A 173 1.24 6.95 -0.76
C LYS A 173 2.47 7.86 -0.72
N LEU A 174 3.22 7.93 -1.82
CA LEU A 174 4.41 8.78 -1.93
C LEU A 174 4.07 10.27 -1.81
N THR A 175 2.95 10.71 -2.37
CA THR A 175 2.46 12.09 -2.22
C THR A 175 2.24 12.44 -0.75
N GLY A 176 1.60 11.55 0.01
CA GLY A 176 1.39 11.75 1.45
C GLY A 176 2.70 11.78 2.25
N LEU A 177 3.61 10.84 1.99
CA LEU A 177 4.91 10.77 2.68
C LEU A 177 5.77 12.01 2.39
N LEU A 178 5.83 12.46 1.13
CA LEU A 178 6.58 13.67 0.74
C LEU A 178 5.95 14.95 1.31
N ALA A 179 4.62 15.01 1.41
CA ALA A 179 3.95 16.11 2.10
C ALA A 179 4.36 16.17 3.58
N ASN A 180 4.48 15.03 4.26
CA ASN A 180 4.98 14.96 5.63
C ASN A 180 6.44 15.43 5.72
N VAL A 181 7.34 14.96 4.84
CA VAL A 181 8.75 15.42 4.80
C VAL A 181 8.83 16.94 4.68
N GLN A 182 8.05 17.55 3.78
CA GLN A 182 7.99 19.01 3.62
C GLN A 182 7.51 19.73 4.89
N GLN A 183 6.54 19.16 5.62
CA GLN A 183 6.06 19.76 6.88
C GLN A 183 7.08 19.61 8.00
N PHE A 184 7.76 18.48 8.10
CA PHE A 184 8.83 18.27 9.06
C PHE A 184 10.00 19.22 8.81
N GLU A 185 10.41 19.43 7.56
CA GLU A 185 11.46 20.40 7.21
C GLU A 185 11.10 21.83 7.68
N ARG A 186 9.84 22.24 7.49
CA ARG A 186 9.36 23.54 8.02
C ARG A 186 9.37 23.59 9.54
N GLY A 187 9.13 22.48 10.21
CA GLY A 187 9.23 22.38 11.67
C GLY A 187 10.65 22.40 12.19
N LEU A 188 11.64 21.99 11.41
CA LEU A 188 13.03 22.16 11.80
C LEU A 188 13.38 23.64 11.95
N LYS A 189 12.87 24.51 11.05
CA LYS A 189 13.20 25.95 11.03
C LYS A 189 12.80 26.73 12.28
N VAL A 190 11.94 26.18 13.15
CA VAL A 190 11.56 26.82 14.43
C VAL A 190 12.42 26.35 15.61
N LEU A 191 13.30 25.38 15.41
CA LEU A 191 14.15 24.79 16.45
C LEU A 191 15.56 25.42 16.45
N PRO A 192 16.34 25.27 17.54
CA PRO A 192 17.75 25.66 17.58
C PRO A 192 18.60 24.95 16.51
N GLU A 193 19.58 25.65 15.94
CA GLU A 193 20.38 25.18 14.79
C GLU A 193 21.10 23.84 15.03
N ASP A 194 21.59 23.61 16.25
CA ASP A 194 22.24 22.37 16.66
C ASP A 194 21.29 21.16 16.61
N LEU A 195 20.02 21.36 16.98
CA LEU A 195 18.98 20.34 16.94
C LEU A 195 18.46 20.13 15.51
N GLN A 196 18.40 21.19 14.70
CA GLN A 196 17.96 21.11 13.30
C GLN A 196 18.76 20.08 12.50
N SER A 197 20.09 20.16 12.53
CA SER A 197 20.98 19.25 11.79
C SER A 197 20.82 17.80 12.23
N GLN A 198 20.58 17.55 13.52
CA GLN A 198 20.41 16.20 14.06
C GLN A 198 19.06 15.59 13.65
N LEU A 199 17.99 16.39 13.69
CA LEU A 199 16.66 15.96 13.27
C LEU A 199 16.55 15.79 11.75
N ALA A 200 17.20 16.65 10.96
CA ALA A 200 17.30 16.47 9.50
C ALA A 200 17.94 15.12 9.14
N LYS A 201 19.06 14.77 9.77
CA LYS A 201 19.69 13.44 9.61
C LYS A 201 18.78 12.30 10.04
N HIS A 202 18.02 12.49 11.13
CA HIS A 202 17.07 11.48 11.58
C HIS A 202 15.94 11.26 10.57
N LEU A 203 15.39 12.34 10.00
CA LEU A 203 14.37 12.30 8.95
C LEU A 203 14.86 11.58 7.70
N LEU A 204 16.10 11.86 7.26
CA LEU A 204 16.73 11.17 6.14
C LEU A 204 16.87 9.66 6.38
N LYS A 205 17.31 9.26 7.58
CA LYS A 205 17.53 7.86 7.96
C LYS A 205 16.26 7.08 8.26
N THR A 206 15.12 7.74 8.34
CA THR A 206 13.82 7.11 8.64
C THR A 206 12.87 7.29 7.47
N LEU A 207 12.02 8.32 7.50
CA LEU A 207 10.95 8.53 6.53
C LEU A 207 11.46 8.62 5.08
N CYS A 208 12.56 9.33 4.85
CA CYS A 208 13.14 9.43 3.50
C CYS A 208 13.73 8.10 3.04
N THR A 209 14.33 7.33 3.95
CA THR A 209 14.81 5.97 3.66
C THR A 209 13.66 5.05 3.28
N ASP A 210 12.51 5.13 3.96
CA ASP A 210 11.31 4.38 3.60
C ASP A 210 10.79 4.77 2.21
N ILE A 211 10.76 6.08 1.89
CA ILE A 211 10.41 6.57 0.56
C ILE A 211 11.33 5.96 -0.51
N VAL A 212 12.65 5.98 -0.30
CA VAL A 212 13.60 5.37 -1.25
C VAL A 212 13.38 3.87 -1.38
N ASN A 213 13.10 3.16 -0.29
CA ASN A 213 12.83 1.72 -0.34
C ASN A 213 11.56 1.43 -1.16
N ILE A 214 10.51 2.24 -0.98
CA ILE A 214 9.25 2.14 -1.74
C ILE A 214 9.49 2.37 -3.23
N ILE A 215 10.21 3.43 -3.60
CA ILE A 215 10.53 3.77 -4.99
C ILE A 215 11.40 2.67 -5.62
N LEU A 216 12.43 2.22 -4.92
CA LEU A 216 13.33 1.18 -5.41
C LEU A 216 12.57 -0.13 -5.62
N GLY A 217 11.72 -0.53 -4.67
CA GLY A 217 10.88 -1.72 -4.82
C GLY A 217 9.97 -1.65 -6.04
N TYR A 218 9.39 -0.48 -6.31
CA TYR A 218 8.60 -0.25 -7.52
C TYR A 218 9.42 -0.39 -8.80
N LEU A 219 10.58 0.27 -8.90
CA LEU A 219 11.44 0.21 -10.09
C LEU A 219 11.97 -1.20 -10.34
N VAL A 220 12.34 -1.90 -9.27
CA VAL A 220 12.82 -3.29 -9.31
C VAL A 220 11.71 -4.20 -9.88
N ALA A 221 10.48 -4.05 -9.41
CA ALA A 221 9.33 -4.79 -9.93
C ALA A 221 9.01 -4.42 -11.40
N GLU A 222 9.04 -3.14 -11.75
CA GLU A 222 8.74 -2.64 -13.10
C GLU A 222 9.73 -3.16 -14.15
N HIS A 223 11.01 -3.27 -13.79
CA HIS A 223 12.06 -3.78 -14.68
C HIS A 223 12.26 -5.30 -14.56
N GLY A 224 11.44 -6.01 -13.79
CA GLY A 224 11.53 -7.46 -13.60
C GLY A 224 12.85 -7.91 -12.96
N ILE A 225 13.45 -7.06 -12.13
CA ILE A 225 14.73 -7.33 -11.46
C ILE A 225 14.43 -8.08 -10.16
N GLY A 226 14.86 -9.33 -10.03
CA GLY A 226 14.63 -10.13 -8.81
C GLY A 226 13.20 -10.66 -8.67
N ARG A 227 12.98 -11.58 -7.74
CA ARG A 227 11.63 -12.09 -7.42
C ARG A 227 10.98 -11.15 -6.40
N GLU A 228 9.65 -11.07 -6.35
CA GLU A 228 8.92 -10.29 -5.32
C GLU A 228 9.32 -10.66 -3.88
N GLN A 229 9.87 -11.87 -3.67
CA GLN A 229 10.42 -12.34 -2.40
C GLN A 229 11.81 -11.78 -2.05
N ASP A 230 12.51 -11.11 -2.98
CA ASP A 230 13.85 -10.54 -2.78
C ASP A 230 13.82 -9.07 -2.31
N VAL A 231 12.66 -8.53 -1.95
CA VAL A 231 12.52 -7.18 -1.38
C VAL A 231 12.19 -7.30 0.11
N PRO A 232 13.21 -7.34 0.99
CA PRO A 232 12.98 -7.37 2.43
C PRO A 232 12.22 -6.12 2.88
N SER A 233 11.37 -6.29 3.90
CA SER A 233 10.94 -5.17 4.73
C SER A 233 12.17 -4.54 5.39
N GLY A 234 12.55 -3.34 4.95
CA GLY A 234 13.76 -2.65 5.40
C GLY A 234 15.00 -3.07 4.60
N ILE A 235 15.23 -2.40 3.47
CA ILE A 235 16.38 -2.65 2.61
C ILE A 235 17.62 -1.96 3.22
N SER A 236 18.68 -2.72 3.50
CA SER A 236 19.94 -2.14 3.98
C SER A 236 20.57 -1.19 2.95
N PRO A 237 21.44 -0.25 3.35
CA PRO A 237 22.15 0.61 2.40
C PRO A 237 22.89 -0.18 1.31
N GLU A 238 23.56 -1.27 1.69
CA GLU A 238 24.32 -2.13 0.78
C GLU A 238 23.39 -2.93 -0.15
N ALA A 239 22.26 -3.41 0.38
CA ALA A 239 21.25 -4.10 -0.41
C ALA A 239 20.62 -3.14 -1.44
N ARG A 240 20.32 -1.89 -1.06
CA ARG A 240 19.87 -0.85 -1.99
C ARG A 240 20.89 -0.63 -3.09
N GLN A 241 22.16 -0.43 -2.72
CA GLN A 241 23.23 -0.22 -3.68
C GLN A 241 23.29 -1.37 -4.69
N LYS A 242 23.26 -2.63 -4.24
CA LYS A 242 23.26 -3.81 -5.11
C LYS A 242 22.06 -3.85 -6.07
N LEU A 243 20.87 -3.48 -5.60
CA LEU A 243 19.67 -3.42 -6.45
C LEU A 243 19.77 -2.29 -7.49
N ILE A 244 20.23 -1.11 -7.08
CA ILE A 244 20.44 0.04 -7.98
C ILE A 244 21.43 -0.31 -9.10
N GLN A 245 22.48 -1.07 -8.80
CA GLN A 245 23.45 -1.49 -9.81
C GLN A 245 22.85 -2.36 -10.92
N LYS A 246 21.73 -3.05 -10.65
CA LYS A 246 21.00 -3.90 -11.61
C LYS A 246 20.00 -3.11 -12.48
N LEU A 247 19.72 -1.85 -12.15
CA LEU A 247 18.81 -1.02 -12.93
C LEU A 247 19.40 -0.66 -14.31
N PRO A 248 18.55 -0.40 -15.31
CA PRO A 248 18.95 0.16 -16.60
C PRO A 248 19.82 1.42 -16.48
N ALA A 249 20.73 1.62 -17.43
CA ALA A 249 21.75 2.68 -17.38
C ALA A 249 21.17 4.10 -17.34
N ASP A 250 20.02 4.28 -17.99
CA ASP A 250 19.25 5.51 -18.11
C ASP A 250 18.63 5.97 -16.78
N ILE A 251 18.21 5.04 -15.91
CA ILE A 251 17.60 5.39 -14.61
C ILE A 251 18.54 5.22 -13.42
N LYS A 252 19.58 4.39 -13.58
CA LYS A 252 20.53 4.06 -12.51
C LYS A 252 21.21 5.29 -11.91
N GLY A 253 21.62 6.25 -12.73
CA GLY A 253 22.30 7.48 -12.28
C GLY A 253 21.42 8.31 -11.32
N PRO A 254 20.21 8.73 -11.74
CA PRO A 254 19.26 9.43 -10.88
C PRO A 254 18.92 8.69 -9.58
N VAL A 255 18.66 7.38 -9.64
CA VAL A 255 18.31 6.60 -8.44
C VAL A 255 19.50 6.48 -7.48
N LEU A 256 20.72 6.37 -8.01
CA LEU A 256 21.94 6.36 -7.19
C LEU A 256 22.17 7.71 -6.48
N LYS A 257 21.91 8.84 -7.14
CA LYS A 257 21.96 10.17 -6.50
C LYS A 257 20.96 10.26 -5.34
N LEU A 258 19.72 9.85 -5.58
CA LEU A 258 18.68 9.78 -4.55
C LEU A 258 19.12 8.92 -3.36
N HIS A 259 19.72 7.75 -3.60
CA HIS A 259 20.25 6.91 -2.52
C HIS A 259 21.33 7.64 -1.69
N ASN A 260 22.28 8.31 -2.36
CA ASN A 260 23.37 9.01 -1.70
C ASN A 260 22.89 10.21 -0.86
N SER A 261 21.82 10.89 -1.29
CA SER A 261 21.23 12.03 -0.57
C SER A 261 20.76 11.69 0.85
N LEU A 262 20.49 10.40 1.15
CA LEU A 262 20.10 9.94 2.49
C LEU A 262 21.21 10.08 3.54
N SER A 263 22.46 10.26 3.10
CA SER A 263 23.61 10.50 3.97
C SER A 263 23.94 11.99 4.14
N ALA A 264 23.15 12.88 3.53
CA ALA A 264 23.34 14.32 3.60
C ALA A 264 23.08 14.89 5.01
N LYS A 265 23.40 16.18 5.18
CA LYS A 265 23.13 16.93 6.42
C LYS A 265 21.76 17.59 6.42
N THR A 266 21.23 17.92 5.24
CA THR A 266 19.95 18.60 5.01
C THR A 266 19.08 17.77 4.07
N THR A 267 17.78 18.05 4.02
CA THR A 267 16.83 17.34 3.16
C THR A 267 16.68 17.93 1.76
N GLU A 268 17.36 19.04 1.46
CA GLU A 268 17.20 19.78 0.20
C GLU A 268 17.62 18.95 -1.02
N ASP A 269 18.79 18.33 -0.95
CA ASP A 269 19.29 17.44 -2.01
C ASP A 269 18.35 16.25 -2.22
N PHE A 270 17.89 15.63 -1.11
CA PHE A 270 16.92 14.53 -1.15
C PHE A 270 15.62 14.94 -1.86
N MET A 271 15.07 16.12 -1.53
CA MET A 271 13.84 16.60 -2.15
C MET A 271 14.02 16.91 -3.64
N THR A 272 15.20 17.35 -4.05
CA THR A 272 15.52 17.57 -5.47
C THR A 272 15.65 16.26 -6.23
N ASP A 273 16.41 15.31 -5.68
CA ASP A 273 16.66 14.01 -6.30
C ASP A 273 15.39 13.15 -6.36
N VAL A 274 14.53 13.18 -5.33
CA VAL A 274 13.29 12.39 -5.33
C VAL A 274 12.30 12.89 -6.38
N ASN A 275 12.20 14.21 -6.58
CA ASN A 275 11.37 14.78 -7.65
C ASN A 275 11.88 14.40 -9.04
N THR A 276 13.21 14.28 -9.19
CA THR A 276 13.82 13.82 -10.44
C THR A 276 13.45 12.35 -10.71
N VAL A 277 13.61 11.47 -9.72
CA VAL A 277 13.29 10.03 -9.84
C VAL A 277 11.80 9.79 -10.04
N LEU A 278 10.93 10.56 -9.39
CA LEU A 278 9.48 10.44 -9.57
C LEU A 278 8.99 11.04 -10.90
N GLY A 279 9.82 11.83 -11.57
CA GLY A 279 9.46 12.57 -12.76
C GLY A 279 9.35 11.75 -14.05
N PRO A 280 9.21 12.44 -15.20
CA PRO A 280 9.03 11.82 -16.50
C PRO A 280 10.18 10.91 -16.90
N GLY A 281 9.86 9.75 -17.47
CA GLY A 281 10.85 8.81 -18.01
C GLY A 281 11.54 7.92 -16.96
N ILE A 282 11.14 8.01 -15.69
CA ILE A 282 11.62 7.10 -14.63
C ILE A 282 10.41 6.44 -13.94
N CYS A 283 9.66 7.17 -13.11
CA CYS A 283 8.42 6.64 -12.50
C CYS A 283 7.14 7.21 -13.11
N ASP A 284 7.22 8.32 -13.86
CA ASP A 284 6.07 9.03 -14.45
C ASP A 284 4.97 9.36 -13.41
N MET A 285 5.38 9.71 -12.19
CA MET A 285 4.48 10.03 -11.09
C MET A 285 4.30 11.55 -10.94
N ILE A 286 3.04 11.97 -10.80
CA ILE A 286 2.70 13.38 -10.64
C ILE A 286 2.47 13.68 -9.16
N ILE A 287 3.52 14.15 -8.47
CA ILE A 287 3.43 14.60 -7.07
C ILE A 287 3.01 16.07 -7.03
N ARG A 288 1.79 16.34 -6.55
CA ARG A 288 1.29 17.70 -6.35
C ARG A 288 1.29 18.05 -4.87
N SER A 289 2.07 19.07 -4.49
CA SER A 289 1.98 19.69 -3.17
C SER A 289 0.81 20.68 -3.16
N ASP A 290 -0.30 20.32 -2.53
CA ASP A 290 -1.43 21.21 -2.34
C ASP A 290 -1.24 22.03 -1.06
N LYS A 291 -0.81 23.29 -1.21
CA LYS A 291 -0.64 24.22 -0.09
C LYS A 291 -1.93 24.39 0.74
N LYS A 292 -3.11 24.18 0.14
CA LYS A 292 -4.40 24.26 0.86
C LYS A 292 -4.60 23.10 1.84
N LYS A 293 -3.85 22.02 1.69
CA LYS A 293 -3.92 20.83 2.56
C LYS A 293 -2.94 20.85 3.73
N GLU A 294 -2.12 21.89 3.89
CA GLU A 294 -1.17 21.99 5.02
C GLU A 294 -1.88 21.88 6.39
N ARG A 295 -3.01 22.57 6.55
CA ARG A 295 -3.83 22.45 7.77
C ARG A 295 -4.41 21.05 7.95
N GLN A 296 -4.78 20.39 6.85
CA GLN A 296 -5.28 19.01 6.89
C GLN A 296 -4.18 18.04 7.33
N VAL A 297 -2.97 18.16 6.79
CA VAL A 297 -1.82 17.33 7.16
C VAL A 297 -1.48 17.50 8.65
N LEU A 298 -1.44 18.74 9.15
CA LEU A 298 -1.26 19.01 10.58
C LEU A 298 -2.32 18.32 11.44
N HIS A 299 -3.60 18.45 11.05
CA HIS A 299 -4.70 17.85 11.79
C HIS A 299 -4.63 16.31 11.77
N SER A 300 -4.38 15.71 10.61
CA SER A 300 -4.22 14.26 10.47
C SER A 300 -3.05 13.73 11.28
N HIS A 301 -1.91 14.43 11.30
CA HIS A 301 -0.77 14.05 12.12
C HIS A 301 -1.09 14.12 13.62
N ARG A 302 -1.77 15.18 14.08
CA ARG A 302 -2.22 15.29 15.48
C ARG A 302 -3.15 14.13 15.84
N ALA A 303 -4.12 13.81 14.97
CA ALA A 303 -5.04 12.70 15.20
C ALA A 303 -4.31 11.36 15.31
N ALA A 304 -3.30 11.12 14.45
CA ALA A 304 -2.48 9.92 14.52
C ALA A 304 -1.68 9.83 15.83
N LEU A 305 -1.06 10.93 16.28
CA LEU A 305 -0.36 10.99 17.56
C LEU A 305 -1.29 10.75 18.75
N LEU A 306 -2.50 11.32 18.74
CA LEU A 306 -3.50 11.09 19.78
C LEU A 306 -3.97 9.64 19.82
N SER A 307 -4.17 9.00 18.67
CA SER A 307 -4.51 7.58 18.59
C SER A 307 -3.41 6.71 19.21
N GLN A 308 -2.15 6.96 18.83
CA GLN A 308 -1.00 6.24 19.39
C GLN A 308 -0.86 6.47 20.90
N LEU A 309 -1.12 7.69 21.38
CA LEU A 309 -1.08 8.01 22.81
C LEU A 309 -2.18 7.30 23.61
N GLY A 310 -3.35 7.11 23.00
CA GLY A 310 -4.44 6.32 23.58
C GLY A 310 -4.00 4.89 23.86
N GLU A 311 -3.36 4.27 22.88
CA GLU A 311 -2.90 2.86 22.90
C GLU A 311 -1.59 2.64 23.68
N ALA A 312 -0.75 3.67 23.82
CA ALA A 312 0.55 3.56 24.48
C ALA A 312 0.40 3.27 25.99
N SER A 313 1.09 2.25 26.48
CA SER A 313 1.20 1.95 27.93
C SER A 313 2.58 2.25 28.49
N ASP A 314 3.61 2.21 27.64
CA ASP A 314 4.99 2.48 28.02
C ASP A 314 5.18 3.98 28.39
N PRO A 315 5.74 4.31 29.57
CA PRO A 315 5.94 5.69 29.98
C PRO A 315 6.84 6.50 29.04
N ALA A 316 7.89 5.88 28.49
CA ALA A 316 8.81 6.57 27.58
C ALA A 316 8.13 6.94 26.26
N LEU A 317 7.34 6.03 25.69
CA LEU A 317 6.52 6.28 24.51
C LEU A 317 5.44 7.34 24.79
N CYS A 318 4.76 7.26 25.93
CA CYS A 318 3.76 8.27 26.32
C CYS A 318 4.37 9.67 26.38
N LEU A 319 5.51 9.82 27.08
CA LEU A 319 6.22 11.09 27.18
C LEU A 319 6.64 11.60 25.79
N HIS A 320 7.19 10.72 24.95
CA HIS A 320 7.60 11.07 23.59
C HIS A 320 6.44 11.63 22.75
N LEU A 321 5.30 10.93 22.73
CA LEU A 321 4.10 11.34 21.97
C LEU A 321 3.52 12.66 22.50
N VAL A 322 3.49 12.85 23.82
CA VAL A 322 3.00 14.08 24.46
C VAL A 322 3.90 15.26 24.12
N VAL A 323 5.23 15.09 24.15
CA VAL A 323 6.17 16.15 23.75
C VAL A 323 5.96 16.56 22.30
N LEU A 324 5.77 15.60 21.39
CA LEU A 324 5.45 15.91 19.98
C LEU A 324 4.11 16.63 19.83
N LEU A 325 3.07 16.22 20.56
CA LEU A 325 1.75 16.87 20.55
C LEU A 325 1.81 18.30 21.08
N VAL A 326 2.47 18.52 22.22
CA VAL A 326 2.64 19.84 22.83
C VAL A 326 3.44 20.74 21.89
N LEU A 327 4.54 20.25 21.34
CA LEU A 327 5.35 21.00 20.38
C LEU A 327 4.55 21.39 19.14
N GLN A 328 3.81 20.43 18.55
CA GLN A 328 3.00 20.70 17.37
C GLN A 328 1.90 21.72 17.68
N THR A 329 1.30 21.65 18.86
CA THR A 329 0.28 22.61 19.27
C THR A 329 0.87 24.00 19.47
N GLN A 330 2.02 24.10 20.12
CA GLN A 330 2.63 25.38 20.48
C GLN A 330 3.21 26.11 19.27
N THR A 331 3.94 25.37 18.43
CA THR A 331 4.64 25.91 17.25
C THR A 331 3.80 25.92 15.98
N GLN A 332 2.67 25.18 15.95
CA GLN A 332 1.90 24.90 14.73
C GLN A 332 2.75 24.24 13.63
N ARG A 333 3.81 23.53 14.00
CA ARG A 333 4.70 22.80 13.10
C ARG A 333 4.84 21.35 13.52
N MET A 334 4.99 20.46 12.55
CA MET A 334 5.27 19.05 12.81
C MET A 334 6.77 18.84 12.96
N VAL A 335 7.17 17.96 13.88
CA VAL A 335 8.56 17.54 14.03
C VAL A 335 8.59 16.02 14.02
N HIS A 336 9.52 15.47 13.23
CA HIS A 336 9.82 14.05 13.21
C HIS A 336 11.05 13.80 14.06
N ALA A 337 10.87 13.15 15.20
CA ALA A 337 11.93 12.89 16.16
C ALA A 337 11.73 11.51 16.80
N SER A 338 12.80 10.88 17.26
CA SER A 338 12.74 9.73 18.15
C SER A 338 12.86 10.14 19.62
N GLY A 339 12.60 9.20 20.53
CA GLY A 339 12.65 9.42 21.98
C GLY A 339 13.96 10.04 22.50
N LYS A 340 15.10 9.80 21.82
CA LYS A 340 16.40 10.38 22.20
C LYS A 340 16.45 11.91 22.16
N PHE A 341 15.57 12.54 21.37
CA PHE A 341 15.51 13.99 21.24
C PHE A 341 14.59 14.63 22.29
N VAL A 342 13.84 13.84 23.06
CA VAL A 342 12.91 14.33 24.09
C VAL A 342 13.58 15.33 25.05
N PRO A 343 14.78 15.09 25.61
CA PRO A 343 15.42 16.07 26.49
C PRO A 343 15.70 17.41 25.81
N GLN A 344 16.19 17.40 24.56
CA GLN A 344 16.48 18.63 23.80
C GLN A 344 15.18 19.37 23.41
N LEU A 345 14.13 18.62 23.05
CA LEU A 345 12.81 19.18 22.74
C LEU A 345 12.14 19.78 23.98
N ILE A 346 12.25 19.14 25.14
CA ILE A 346 11.75 19.69 26.41
C ILE A 346 12.50 20.98 26.73
N THR A 347 13.83 21.01 26.62
CA THR A 347 14.63 22.23 26.84
C THR A 347 14.18 23.38 25.95
N PHE A 348 13.93 23.13 24.66
CA PHE A 348 13.34 24.11 23.76
C PHE A 348 11.94 24.55 24.21
N LEU A 349 11.08 23.61 24.62
CA LEU A 349 9.71 23.93 25.03
C LEU A 349 9.63 24.70 26.35
N LYS A 350 10.61 24.58 27.26
CA LYS A 350 10.59 25.28 28.56
C LYS A 350 10.44 26.80 28.40
N THR A 351 11.00 27.39 27.35
CA THR A 351 10.89 28.83 27.06
C THR A 351 9.55 29.24 26.43
N HIS A 352 8.70 28.27 26.10
CA HIS A 352 7.44 28.47 25.37
C HIS A 352 6.22 27.93 26.10
N LEU A 353 6.39 27.36 27.29
CA LEU A 353 5.35 26.71 28.09
C LEU A 353 5.29 27.32 29.50
N PRO A 354 4.14 27.27 30.18
CA PRO A 354 4.06 27.55 31.62
C PRO A 354 5.01 26.68 32.43
N SER A 355 5.48 27.25 33.53
CA SER A 355 6.34 26.55 34.50
C SER A 355 5.76 25.21 34.96
N GLU A 356 4.43 25.13 35.17
CA GLU A 356 3.77 23.90 35.61
C GLU A 356 3.90 22.77 34.58
N ILE A 357 3.64 23.05 33.31
CA ILE A 357 3.70 22.07 32.22
C ILE A 357 5.16 21.69 31.94
N ALA A 358 6.04 22.69 31.91
CA ALA A 358 7.47 22.49 31.74
C ALA A 358 8.06 21.59 32.84
N CYS A 359 7.66 21.82 34.10
CA CYS A 359 8.06 21.02 35.25
C CYS A 359 7.55 19.58 35.16
N LEU A 360 6.28 19.38 34.80
CA LEU A 360 5.70 18.04 34.62
C LEU A 360 6.46 17.23 33.56
N LEU A 361 6.73 17.82 32.39
CA LEU A 361 7.47 17.17 31.30
C LEU A 361 8.91 16.83 31.72
N GLN A 362 9.57 17.74 32.44
CA GLN A 362 10.93 17.53 32.93
C GLN A 362 10.99 16.41 33.97
N GLN A 363 10.07 16.39 34.95
CA GLN A 363 10.01 15.34 35.97
C GLN A 363 9.76 13.97 35.35
N ALA A 364 8.83 13.89 34.39
CA ALA A 364 8.60 12.66 33.63
C ALA A 364 9.87 12.22 32.88
N GLN A 365 10.59 13.14 32.23
CA GLN A 365 11.82 12.84 31.52
C GLN A 365 12.93 12.33 32.45
N GLU A 366 13.09 12.91 33.63
CA GLU A 366 14.05 12.45 34.63
C GLU A 366 13.73 11.04 35.15
N LEU A 367 12.45 10.76 35.42
CA LEU A 367 11.99 9.43 35.85
C LEU A 367 12.20 8.37 34.75
N VAL A 368 11.87 8.69 33.49
CA VAL A 368 12.10 7.80 32.35
C VAL A 368 13.59 7.49 32.19
N LEU A 369 14.47 8.48 32.32
CA LEU A 369 15.92 8.25 32.28
C LEU A 369 16.37 7.34 33.43
N LYS A 370 15.90 7.58 34.66
CA LYS A 370 16.22 6.72 35.81
C LYS A 370 15.79 5.28 35.58
N GLN A 371 14.62 5.06 34.99
CA GLN A 371 14.12 3.72 34.66
C GLN A 371 15.09 2.95 33.75
N PHE A 372 15.73 3.62 32.79
CA PHE A 372 16.71 3.00 31.88
C PHE A 372 18.10 2.81 32.50
N THR A 373 18.46 3.59 33.53
CA THR A 373 19.80 3.54 34.13
C THR A 373 19.89 2.65 35.37
N LEU A 374 18.77 2.41 36.06
CA LEU A 374 18.73 1.60 37.28
C LEU A 374 18.67 0.11 36.96
N ASP A 375 19.37 -0.69 37.77
CA ASP A 375 19.35 -2.14 37.69
C ASP A 375 17.95 -2.71 38.03
N GLU A 376 17.55 -3.80 37.37
CA GLU A 376 16.25 -4.46 37.56
C GLU A 376 15.97 -4.86 39.02
N ALA A 377 17.02 -5.14 39.79
CA ALA A 377 16.90 -5.58 41.19
C ALA A 377 16.86 -4.42 42.20
N ALA A 378 17.05 -3.18 41.76
CA ALA A 378 17.07 -2.03 42.67
C ALA A 378 15.64 -1.70 43.16
N GLU A 379 15.43 -1.62 44.47
CA GLU A 379 14.15 -1.14 45.04
C GLU A 379 13.81 0.28 44.55
N GLU A 380 14.83 1.12 44.30
CA GLU A 380 14.65 2.45 43.70
C GLU A 380 13.99 2.38 42.32
N LYS A 381 14.20 1.30 41.55
CA LYS A 381 13.57 1.13 40.24
C LYS A 381 12.06 0.91 40.37
N LYS A 382 11.63 0.09 41.33
CA LYS A 382 10.20 -0.14 41.60
C LYS A 382 9.50 1.15 42.04
N ASP A 383 10.16 1.98 42.83
CA ASP A 383 9.67 3.30 43.22
C ASP A 383 9.54 4.23 42.00
N VAL A 384 10.52 4.21 41.08
CA VAL A 384 10.47 4.97 39.83
C VAL A 384 9.33 4.49 38.93
N GLU A 385 9.13 3.19 38.78
CA GLU A 385 8.04 2.61 38.00
C GLU A 385 6.66 2.97 38.55
N THR A 386 6.50 2.94 39.88
CA THR A 386 5.27 3.36 40.56
C THR A 386 4.98 4.84 40.30
N LYS A 387 5.99 5.71 40.42
CA LYS A 387 5.85 7.13 40.10
C LYS A 387 5.52 7.34 38.62
N LEU A 388 6.16 6.62 37.70
CA LEU A 388 5.85 6.70 36.28
C LEU A 388 4.41 6.29 35.97
N ALA A 389 3.89 5.25 36.63
CA ALA A 389 2.50 4.82 36.48
C ALA A 389 1.50 5.92 36.89
N GLU A 390 1.82 6.75 37.88
CA GLU A 390 1.02 7.92 38.27
C GLU A 390 1.14 9.09 37.28
N TYR A 391 2.29 9.22 36.60
CA TYR A 391 2.53 10.29 35.62
C TYR A 391 1.90 9.99 34.26
N VAL A 392 1.82 8.72 33.84
CA VAL A 392 1.27 8.35 32.52
C VAL A 392 -0.14 8.93 32.30
N PRO A 393 -1.11 8.81 33.23
CA PRO A 393 -2.42 9.44 33.07
C PRO A 393 -2.35 10.96 32.90
N LYS A 394 -1.50 11.64 33.69
CA LYS A 394 -1.30 13.10 33.63
C LYS A 394 -0.72 13.52 32.29
N LEU A 395 0.25 12.75 31.77
CA LEU A 395 0.84 12.96 30.45
C LEU A 395 -0.21 12.78 29.34
N LYS A 396 -1.01 11.71 29.41
CA LYS A 396 -2.08 11.47 28.44
C LYS A 396 -3.10 12.60 28.43
N GLU A 397 -3.54 13.03 29.61
CA GLU A 397 -4.45 14.16 29.76
C GLU A 397 -3.86 15.44 29.18
N LEU A 398 -2.60 15.76 29.47
CA LEU A 398 -1.89 16.90 28.88
C LEU A 398 -1.88 16.82 27.35
N GLY A 399 -1.51 15.67 26.78
CA GLY A 399 -1.45 15.50 25.32
C GLY A 399 -2.80 15.77 24.62
N VAL A 400 -3.90 15.37 25.26
CA VAL A 400 -5.27 15.58 24.74
C VAL A 400 -5.73 17.02 24.92
N THR A 401 -5.51 17.61 26.09
CA THR A 401 -6.14 18.87 26.52
C THR A 401 -5.30 20.11 26.24
N TYR A 402 -3.99 19.97 25.99
CA TYR A 402 -3.10 21.09 25.77
C TYR A 402 -3.57 21.98 24.62
N LYS A 403 -3.67 23.28 24.90
CA LYS A 403 -4.00 24.33 23.94
C LYS A 403 -2.82 25.28 23.82
N ARG A 404 -2.65 25.81 22.61
CA ARG A 404 -1.58 26.77 22.31
C ARG A 404 -1.69 27.96 23.25
N GLN A 405 -0.56 28.32 23.84
CA GLN A 405 -0.48 29.50 24.69
C GLN A 405 0.14 30.65 23.90
N SER A 406 -0.44 31.85 24.04
CA SER A 406 0.17 33.07 23.54
C SER A 406 1.40 33.37 24.39
N ILE A 407 2.58 33.31 23.78
CA ILE A 407 3.79 33.86 24.39
C ILE A 407 3.63 35.37 24.26
N SER A 408 3.39 36.06 25.38
CA SER A 408 3.62 37.50 25.46
C SER A 408 5.11 37.70 25.21
N GLU A 409 5.44 38.32 24.08
CA GLU A 409 6.79 38.83 23.82
C GLU A 409 7.02 39.96 24.83
N ASP A 410 7.86 39.72 25.82
CA ASP A 410 8.49 40.76 26.64
C ASP A 410 9.84 41.15 26.02
#